data_AF-A0A4Y9ZQZ7-F1
#
_entry.id   AF-A0A4Y9ZQZ7-F1
#
_cell.length_a   1.000
_cell.length_b   1.000
_cell.length_c   1.000
_cell.angle_alpha   90.00
_cell.angle_beta   90.00
_cell.angle_gamma   90.00
#
_symmetry.space_group_name_H-M   'P 1'
#
loop_
_entity.id
_entity.type
_entity.pdbx_description
1 polymer ?
#
loop_
_entity_poly.entity_id
_entity_poly.type
_entity_poly.pdbx_seq_one_letter_code
_entity_poly.pdbx_strand_id
1 'polypeptide(L)'
;MDDLSTFFGADRPDRPDLDVILSELDVLRSIYGDEAIRPWRPSEEGQPPVVNAAASSTVRYEVHLSLPSPHEDVSLGVLVSLPPTYPAESPPQMQLLSRYVGAFGVDSELFGSVLRTFVSANGVDFTPDTVCVFDGMESIMERCVKWYEDRLSAQTAGELLREDARERHTPLSHKIESPHDAEDSAETGDRSTNVPAVLPEGIEIFQAEPIIDRKSAFVGRACRISDPSQFWLI
;
A
#
# COMPACT_ATOMS: atom_id res chain seq x y z
N MET A 1 -11.25 -20.67 24.37
CA MET A 1 -11.44 -21.06 22.96
C MET A 1 -12.61 -20.33 22.28
N ASP A 2 -13.38 -19.51 23.02
CA ASP A 2 -14.84 -19.42 22.85
C ASP A 2 -15.34 -18.13 22.15
N ASP A 3 -14.47 -17.14 21.93
CA ASP A 3 -14.88 -15.83 21.36
C ASP A 3 -15.29 -15.96 19.88
N LEU A 4 -14.60 -16.79 19.08
CA LEU A 4 -14.99 -16.99 17.67
C LEU A 4 -16.23 -17.86 17.51
N SER A 5 -16.41 -18.95 18.27
CA SER A 5 -17.64 -19.74 18.20
C SER A 5 -18.86 -18.92 18.63
N THR A 6 -18.70 -18.02 19.60
CA THR A 6 -19.73 -17.03 19.98
C THR A 6 -19.99 -16.04 18.84
N PHE A 7 -18.94 -15.47 18.24
CA PHE A 7 -19.04 -14.46 17.18
C PHE A 7 -19.58 -14.99 15.84
N PHE A 8 -19.19 -16.20 15.42
CA PHE A 8 -19.70 -16.86 14.22
C PHE A 8 -21.14 -17.37 14.39
N GLY A 9 -21.62 -17.44 15.64
CA GLY A 9 -23.02 -17.66 15.97
C GLY A 9 -23.34 -19.11 16.33
N ALA A 10 -22.79 -19.60 17.45
CA ALA A 10 -23.25 -20.83 18.11
C ALA A 10 -24.76 -20.84 18.47
N ASP A 11 -25.43 -19.68 18.39
CA ASP A 11 -26.88 -19.49 18.58
C ASP A 11 -27.67 -19.41 17.24
N ARG A 12 -27.07 -19.80 16.10
CA ARG A 12 -27.73 -19.91 14.78
C ARG A 12 -27.84 -21.39 14.34
N PRO A 13 -28.98 -22.06 14.57
CA PRO A 13 -29.12 -23.51 14.33
C PRO A 13 -29.24 -23.95 12.86
N ASP A 14 -29.39 -23.01 11.91
CA ASP A 14 -29.76 -23.30 10.51
C ASP A 14 -28.58 -23.33 9.50
N ARG A 15 -27.32 -23.35 9.95
CA ARG A 15 -26.15 -23.40 9.02
C ARG A 15 -25.35 -24.71 9.14
N PRO A 16 -25.65 -25.75 8.33
CA PRO A 16 -24.98 -27.04 8.43
C PRO A 16 -23.48 -26.99 8.12
N ASP A 17 -23.06 -26.04 7.30
CA ASP A 17 -21.65 -25.89 6.88
C ASP A 17 -20.76 -25.23 7.95
N LEU A 18 -21.35 -24.80 9.08
CA LEU A 18 -20.63 -24.09 10.15
C LEU A 18 -19.47 -24.92 10.71
N ASP A 19 -19.66 -26.24 10.88
CA ASP A 19 -18.60 -27.14 11.35
C ASP A 19 -17.40 -27.19 10.38
N VAL A 20 -17.65 -27.11 9.07
CA VAL A 20 -16.60 -27.10 8.04
C VAL A 20 -15.85 -25.77 8.05
N ILE A 21 -16.57 -24.65 8.21
CA ILE A 21 -15.99 -23.30 8.31
C ILE A 21 -15.17 -23.14 9.60
N LEU A 22 -15.63 -23.69 10.73
CA LEU A 22 -14.89 -23.69 11.99
C LEU A 22 -13.61 -24.54 11.89
N SER A 23 -13.68 -25.71 11.24
CA SER A 23 -12.51 -26.54 10.94
C SER A 23 -11.49 -25.82 10.05
N GLU A 24 -11.93 -25.09 9.01
CA GLU A 24 -11.07 -24.23 8.19
C GLU A 24 -10.38 -23.14 9.05
N LEU A 25 -11.12 -22.47 9.94
CA LEU A 25 -10.58 -21.40 10.79
C LEU A 25 -9.54 -21.90 11.80
N ASP A 26 -9.75 -23.07 12.40
CA ASP A 26 -8.76 -23.67 13.30
C ASP A 26 -7.52 -24.17 12.56
N VAL A 27 -7.64 -24.61 11.30
CA VAL A 27 -6.48 -24.88 10.41
C VAL A 27 -5.74 -23.59 10.09
N LEU A 28 -6.44 -22.51 9.70
CA LEU A 28 -5.82 -21.21 9.41
C LEU A 28 -5.08 -20.64 10.65
N ARG A 29 -5.62 -20.82 11.87
CA ARG A 29 -4.93 -20.51 13.12
C ARG A 29 -3.70 -21.36 13.36
N SER A 30 -3.76 -22.66 13.07
CA SER A 30 -2.60 -23.55 13.19
C SER A 30 -1.47 -23.20 12.21
N ILE A 31 -1.77 -22.49 11.10
CA ILE A 31 -0.80 -22.06 10.10
C ILE A 31 -0.23 -20.67 10.42
N TYR A 32 -1.11 -19.68 10.67
CA TYR A 32 -0.71 -18.27 10.82
C TYR A 32 -0.60 -17.80 12.29
N GLY A 33 -1.02 -18.61 13.26
CA GLY A 33 -1.03 -18.32 14.69
C GLY A 33 -2.38 -17.81 15.21
N ASP A 34 -2.69 -18.11 16.48
CA ASP A 34 -3.99 -17.79 17.12
C ASP A 34 -4.37 -16.30 17.06
N GLU A 35 -3.36 -15.42 17.19
CA GLU A 35 -3.51 -13.95 17.20
C GLU A 35 -3.70 -13.33 15.81
N ALA A 36 -3.41 -14.06 14.73
CA ALA A 36 -3.53 -13.56 13.37
C ALA A 36 -4.99 -13.33 12.97
N ILE A 37 -5.92 -14.16 13.46
CA ILE A 37 -7.33 -14.14 13.05
C ILE A 37 -8.20 -13.46 14.10
N ARG A 38 -8.80 -12.32 13.74
CA ARG A 38 -9.52 -11.43 14.67
C ARG A 38 -10.95 -11.14 14.18
N PRO A 39 -11.99 -11.26 15.02
CA PRO A 39 -13.37 -11.02 14.61
C PRO A 39 -13.56 -9.54 14.23
N TRP A 40 -14.06 -9.25 13.04
CA TRP A 40 -14.17 -7.88 12.54
C TRP A 40 -15.34 -7.16 13.23
N ARG A 41 -15.06 -6.00 13.85
CA ARG A 41 -16.07 -5.14 14.46
C ARG A 41 -16.01 -3.77 13.79
N PRO A 42 -17.13 -3.22 13.27
CA PRO A 42 -17.14 -1.84 12.81
C PRO A 42 -16.91 -0.91 14.00
N SER A 43 -15.94 0.01 13.90
CA SER A 43 -15.60 0.92 14.99
C SER A 43 -16.80 1.77 15.43
N GLU A 44 -17.05 1.85 16.74
CA GLU A 44 -18.17 2.59 17.33
C GLU A 44 -17.98 4.12 17.32
N GLU A 45 -16.94 4.63 16.66
CA GLU A 45 -16.62 6.07 16.59
C GLU A 45 -17.53 6.82 15.60
N GLY A 46 -18.75 7.13 16.06
CA GLY A 46 -19.53 8.27 15.56
C GLY A 46 -20.71 7.96 14.65
N GLN A 47 -20.98 6.69 14.30
CA GLN A 47 -22.26 6.31 13.68
C GLN A 47 -23.24 5.77 14.73
N PRO A 48 -24.53 6.18 14.70
CA PRO A 48 -25.54 5.52 15.52
C PRO A 48 -25.67 4.05 15.09
N PRO A 49 -26.03 3.13 16.00
CA PRO A 49 -26.11 1.71 15.69
C PRO A 49 -27.12 1.48 14.57
N VAL A 50 -26.62 1.17 13.37
CA VAL A 50 -27.47 0.90 12.21
C VAL A 50 -28.23 -0.38 12.50
N VAL A 51 -29.55 -0.25 12.67
CA VAL A 51 -30.47 -1.30 13.17
C VAL A 51 -30.56 -2.54 12.25
N ASN A 52 -29.80 -2.54 11.15
CA ASN A 52 -29.66 -3.61 10.17
C ASN A 52 -28.41 -4.49 10.39
N ALA A 53 -27.69 -4.37 11.51
CA ALA A 53 -26.62 -5.31 11.85
C ALA A 53 -27.10 -6.78 11.90
N ALA A 54 -28.38 -6.99 12.22
CA ALA A 54 -29.04 -8.30 12.14
C ALA A 54 -29.28 -8.81 10.70
N ALA A 55 -29.17 -7.95 9.68
CA ALA A 55 -29.53 -8.25 8.29
C ALA A 55 -28.33 -8.71 7.42
N SER A 56 -27.08 -8.42 7.80
CA SER A 56 -25.92 -9.03 7.14
C SER A 56 -25.63 -10.39 7.78
N SER A 57 -26.11 -11.45 7.15
CA SER A 57 -25.75 -12.85 7.49
C SER A 57 -24.31 -13.22 7.08
N THR A 58 -23.63 -12.33 6.35
CA THR A 58 -22.18 -12.36 6.08
C THR A 58 -21.38 -12.33 7.39
N VAL A 59 -20.46 -13.29 7.59
CA VAL A 59 -19.51 -13.25 8.71
C VAL A 59 -18.22 -12.57 8.25
N ARG A 60 -17.59 -11.77 9.12
CA ARG A 60 -16.37 -11.02 8.78
C ARG A 60 -15.28 -11.17 9.84
N TYR A 61 -14.05 -11.32 9.39
CA TYR A 61 -12.87 -11.34 10.25
C TYR A 61 -11.66 -10.76 9.52
N GLU A 62 -10.72 -10.24 10.30
CA GLU A 62 -9.43 -9.79 9.81
C GLU A 62 -8.40 -10.89 9.97
N VAL A 63 -7.50 -11.03 9.01
CA VAL A 63 -6.28 -11.84 9.10
C VAL A 63 -5.10 -10.89 9.01
N HIS A 64 -4.28 -10.88 10.06
CA HIS A 64 -3.06 -10.06 10.19
C HIS A 64 -1.84 -10.96 9.99
N LEU A 65 -1.06 -10.68 8.95
CA LEU A 65 0.08 -11.47 8.49
C LEU A 65 1.34 -10.60 8.36
N SER A 66 2.51 -11.24 8.28
CA SER A 66 3.72 -10.64 7.71
C SER A 66 4.00 -11.22 6.32
N LEU A 67 4.75 -10.51 5.48
CA LEU A 67 5.36 -11.13 4.30
C LEU A 67 6.37 -12.21 4.74
N PRO A 68 6.57 -13.27 3.94
CA PRO A 68 7.60 -14.27 4.18
C PRO A 68 9.01 -13.67 4.08
N SER A 69 10.01 -14.43 4.56
CA SER A 69 11.44 -14.12 4.40
C SER A 69 11.77 -13.76 2.95
N PRO A 70 12.48 -12.64 2.67
CA PRO A 70 13.26 -11.83 3.62
C PRO A 70 12.52 -10.60 4.21
N HIS A 71 11.19 -10.54 4.15
CA HIS A 71 10.39 -9.33 4.44
C HIS A 71 9.47 -9.48 5.67
N GLU A 72 9.91 -10.24 6.67
CA GLU A 72 9.15 -10.59 7.89
C GLU A 72 8.73 -9.35 8.74
N ASP A 73 9.37 -8.20 8.51
CA ASP A 73 9.04 -6.90 9.12
C ASP A 73 7.82 -6.20 8.47
N VAL A 74 7.39 -6.65 7.29
CA VAL A 74 6.30 -6.03 6.51
C VAL A 74 4.96 -6.68 6.81
N SER A 75 4.09 -5.96 7.52
CA SER A 75 2.76 -6.45 7.92
C SER A 75 1.63 -6.14 6.91
N LEU A 76 0.67 -7.06 6.84
CA LEU A 76 -0.52 -7.02 5.99
C LEU A 76 -1.78 -7.32 6.82
N GLY A 77 -2.79 -6.46 6.75
CA GLY A 77 -4.15 -6.77 7.22
C GLY A 77 -5.09 -7.07 6.05
N VAL A 78 -5.79 -8.19 6.08
CA VAL A 78 -6.79 -8.59 5.08
C VAL A 78 -8.14 -8.83 5.76
N LEU A 79 -9.21 -8.21 5.25
CA LEU A 79 -10.58 -8.49 5.64
C LEU A 79 -11.13 -9.64 4.79
N VAL A 80 -11.57 -10.70 5.45
CA VAL A 80 -12.32 -11.82 4.87
C VAL A 80 -13.81 -11.61 5.17
N SER A 81 -14.65 -11.72 4.15
CA SER A 81 -16.11 -11.67 4.26
C SER A 81 -16.72 -12.94 3.68
N LEU A 82 -17.20 -13.85 4.56
CA LEU A 82 -17.88 -15.09 4.16
C LEU A 82 -19.36 -14.80 3.91
N PRO A 83 -19.91 -14.96 2.68
CA PRO A 83 -21.34 -14.84 2.45
C PRO A 83 -22.12 -15.94 3.22
N PRO A 84 -23.44 -15.79 3.42
CA PRO A 84 -24.26 -16.84 4.05
C PRO A 84 -24.25 -18.16 3.27
N THR A 85 -24.00 -18.10 1.96
CA THR A 85 -23.98 -19.21 1.00
C THR A 85 -22.59 -19.85 0.82
N TYR A 86 -21.56 -19.41 1.54
CA TYR A 86 -20.26 -20.11 1.58
C TYR A 86 -20.34 -21.35 2.49
N PRO A 87 -19.75 -22.51 2.13
CA PRO A 87 -19.01 -22.81 0.91
C PRO A 87 -19.86 -23.34 -0.26
N ALA A 88 -21.18 -23.52 -0.08
CA ALA A 88 -22.05 -24.15 -1.08
C ALA A 88 -22.11 -23.42 -2.44
N GLU A 89 -22.53 -22.15 -2.47
CA GLU A 89 -22.86 -21.45 -3.74
C GLU A 89 -21.99 -20.23 -4.05
N SER A 90 -21.22 -19.70 -3.10
CA SER A 90 -20.54 -18.40 -3.28
C SER A 90 -19.18 -18.32 -2.58
N PRO A 91 -18.13 -17.81 -3.25
CA PRO A 91 -16.80 -17.66 -2.66
C PRO A 91 -16.76 -16.56 -1.59
N PRO A 92 -15.73 -16.57 -0.72
CA PRO A 92 -15.48 -15.49 0.21
C PRO A 92 -14.99 -14.23 -0.54
N GLN A 93 -15.34 -13.05 -0.04
CA GLN A 93 -14.77 -11.80 -0.53
C GLN A 93 -13.55 -11.41 0.32
N MET A 94 -12.44 -11.12 -0.35
CA MET A 94 -11.19 -10.66 0.27
C MET A 94 -10.98 -9.17 0.01
N GLN A 95 -10.45 -8.43 0.97
CA GLN A 95 -10.10 -7.01 0.82
C GLN A 95 -8.84 -6.67 1.61
N LEU A 96 -7.86 -6.01 0.97
CA LEU A 96 -6.68 -5.50 1.66
C LEU A 96 -7.06 -4.28 2.52
N LEU A 97 -6.77 -4.33 3.82
CA LEU A 97 -6.98 -3.24 4.78
C LEU A 97 -5.75 -2.34 4.90
N SER A 98 -4.55 -2.91 4.73
CA SER A 98 -3.30 -2.15 4.72
C SER A 98 -3.30 -1.08 3.63
N ARG A 99 -3.08 0.17 4.00
CA ARG A 99 -2.87 1.30 3.04
C ARG A 99 -1.44 1.36 2.51
N TYR A 100 -0.51 0.70 3.18
CA TYR A 100 0.91 0.62 2.85
C TYR A 100 1.39 -0.82 3.00
N VAL A 101 2.33 -1.23 2.17
CA VAL A 101 3.09 -2.49 2.30
C VAL A 101 4.55 -2.07 2.41
N GLY A 102 5.10 -2.20 3.62
CA GLY A 102 6.40 -1.63 3.97
C GLY A 102 6.44 -0.13 3.73
N ALA A 103 7.42 0.34 2.97
CA ALA A 103 7.58 1.76 2.62
C ALA A 103 6.63 2.25 1.49
N PHE A 104 5.90 1.37 0.80
CA PHE A 104 5.15 1.73 -0.41
C PHE A 104 3.65 1.83 -0.14
N GLY A 105 2.99 2.88 -0.66
CA GLY A 105 1.54 3.01 -0.63
C GLY A 105 0.86 2.04 -1.60
N VAL A 106 -0.20 1.38 -1.16
CA VAL A 106 -0.99 0.45 -1.98
C VAL A 106 -1.67 1.20 -3.11
N ASP A 107 -1.48 0.71 -4.35
CA ASP A 107 -2.16 1.23 -5.53
C ASP A 107 -3.49 0.51 -5.81
N SER A 108 -4.28 1.10 -6.72
CA SER A 108 -5.59 0.56 -7.13
C SER A 108 -5.49 -0.75 -7.93
N GLU A 109 -4.30 -1.10 -8.44
CA GLU A 109 -4.06 -2.34 -9.17
C GLU A 109 -3.91 -3.51 -8.19
N LEU A 110 -3.03 -3.38 -7.17
CA LEU A 110 -2.89 -4.36 -6.11
C LEU A 110 -4.21 -4.54 -5.35
N PHE A 111 -4.81 -3.44 -4.86
CA PHE A 111 -6.10 -3.49 -4.15
C PHE A 111 -7.20 -4.13 -5.00
N GLY A 112 -7.28 -3.76 -6.28
CA GLY A 112 -8.23 -4.33 -7.23
C GLY A 112 -7.97 -5.82 -7.53
N SER A 113 -6.71 -6.27 -7.50
CA SER A 113 -6.37 -7.69 -7.69
C SER A 113 -6.83 -8.54 -6.51
N VAL A 114 -6.60 -8.08 -5.28
CA VAL A 114 -7.06 -8.74 -4.04
C VAL A 114 -8.59 -8.83 -3.99
N LEU A 115 -9.29 -7.73 -4.34
CA LEU A 115 -10.75 -7.70 -4.37
C LEU A 115 -11.37 -8.67 -5.41
N ARG A 116 -10.58 -9.10 -6.41
CA ARG A 116 -11.00 -10.01 -7.48
C ARG A 116 -10.38 -11.42 -7.35
N THR A 117 -9.87 -11.81 -6.19
CA THR A 117 -9.20 -13.12 -6.02
C THR A 117 -10.03 -14.30 -6.53
N PHE A 118 -11.34 -14.36 -6.26
CA PHE A 118 -12.24 -15.43 -6.74
C PHE A 118 -13.10 -15.04 -7.96
N VAL A 119 -12.69 -14.02 -8.73
CA VAL A 119 -13.45 -13.48 -9.88
C VAL A 119 -12.56 -13.22 -11.11
N SER A 120 -11.24 -13.12 -10.91
CA SER A 120 -10.25 -12.95 -11.98
C SER A 120 -9.94 -14.27 -12.69
N ALA A 121 -9.62 -14.23 -13.99
CA ALA A 121 -9.08 -15.39 -14.71
C ALA A 121 -7.66 -15.80 -14.27
N ASN A 122 -6.96 -14.91 -13.57
CA ASN A 122 -5.71 -15.21 -12.84
C ASN A 122 -5.98 -15.31 -11.32
N GLY A 123 -7.17 -15.80 -10.98
CA GLY A 123 -7.70 -15.89 -9.63
C GLY A 123 -7.38 -17.21 -8.94
N VAL A 124 -8.11 -17.46 -7.85
CA VAL A 124 -8.28 -18.78 -7.23
C VAL A 124 -9.63 -19.31 -7.68
N ASP A 125 -9.66 -20.51 -8.22
CA ASP A 125 -10.91 -21.16 -8.64
C ASP A 125 -11.75 -21.53 -7.41
N PHE A 126 -13.02 -21.12 -7.41
CA PHE A 126 -13.99 -21.52 -6.40
C PHE A 126 -14.74 -22.78 -6.86
N THR A 127 -14.69 -23.83 -6.04
CA THR A 127 -15.48 -25.05 -6.24
C THR A 127 -16.61 -25.08 -5.21
N PRO A 128 -17.88 -25.24 -5.63
CA PRO A 128 -19.02 -25.47 -4.74
C PRO A 128 -18.76 -26.55 -3.69
N ASP A 129 -19.39 -26.40 -2.53
CA ASP A 129 -19.28 -27.28 -1.35
C ASP A 129 -17.84 -27.44 -0.80
N THR A 130 -16.88 -26.66 -1.29
CA THR A 130 -15.46 -26.73 -0.93
C THR A 130 -14.99 -25.42 -0.30
N VAL A 131 -14.30 -25.52 0.84
CA VAL A 131 -13.69 -24.38 1.51
C VAL A 131 -12.38 -23.95 0.82
N CYS A 132 -12.12 -22.64 0.75
CA CYS A 132 -11.05 -22.07 -0.09
C CYS A 132 -10.45 -20.74 0.45
N VAL A 133 -10.68 -20.37 1.72
CA VAL A 133 -10.08 -19.16 2.31
C VAL A 133 -8.56 -19.26 2.27
N PHE A 134 -8.00 -20.43 2.60
CA PHE A 134 -6.55 -20.64 2.59
C PHE A 134 -5.92 -20.33 1.22
N ASP A 135 -6.43 -20.94 0.15
CA ASP A 135 -5.93 -20.70 -1.22
C ASP A 135 -6.07 -19.22 -1.61
N GLY A 136 -7.17 -18.58 -1.20
CA GLY A 136 -7.38 -17.14 -1.34
C GLY A 136 -6.34 -16.29 -0.63
N MET A 137 -5.93 -16.67 0.58
CA MET A 137 -4.92 -15.97 1.37
C MET A 137 -3.51 -16.17 0.81
N GLU A 138 -3.14 -17.38 0.40
CA GLU A 138 -1.86 -17.67 -0.27
C GLU A 138 -1.72 -16.88 -1.58
N SER A 139 -2.77 -16.84 -2.41
CA SER A 139 -2.78 -16.06 -3.66
C SER A 139 -2.69 -14.55 -3.42
N ILE A 140 -3.18 -14.05 -2.28
CA ILE A 140 -2.98 -12.66 -1.86
C ILE A 140 -1.54 -12.43 -1.40
N MET A 141 -0.97 -13.35 -0.61
CA MET A 141 0.40 -13.26 -0.13
C MET A 141 1.40 -13.26 -1.29
N GLU A 142 1.29 -14.18 -2.25
CA GLU A 142 2.14 -14.24 -3.45
C GLU A 142 2.12 -12.91 -4.23
N ARG A 143 0.93 -12.34 -4.45
CA ARG A 143 0.77 -11.06 -5.16
C ARG A 143 1.34 -9.89 -4.36
N CYS A 144 1.19 -9.87 -3.03
CA CYS A 144 1.74 -8.83 -2.18
C CYS A 144 3.27 -8.90 -2.08
N VAL A 145 3.86 -10.10 -1.98
CA VAL A 145 5.32 -10.32 -2.07
C VAL A 145 5.83 -9.78 -3.40
N LYS A 146 5.29 -10.28 -4.52
CA LYS A 146 5.76 -9.90 -5.86
C LYS A 146 5.65 -8.40 -6.12
N TRP A 147 4.51 -7.79 -5.78
CA TRP A 147 4.33 -6.34 -5.92
C TRP A 147 5.34 -5.56 -5.08
N TYR A 148 5.67 -6.03 -3.88
CA TYR A 148 6.66 -5.40 -3.00
C TYR A 148 8.08 -5.53 -3.56
N GLU A 149 8.46 -6.71 -4.05
CA GLU A 149 9.74 -6.97 -4.73
C GLU A 149 9.91 -6.16 -6.02
N ASP A 150 8.86 -6.06 -6.84
CA ASP A 150 8.83 -5.22 -8.05
C ASP A 150 9.03 -3.73 -7.69
N ARG A 151 8.41 -3.25 -6.60
CA ARG A 151 8.57 -1.86 -6.10
C ARG A 151 9.97 -1.60 -5.54
N LEU A 152 10.52 -2.53 -4.76
CA LEU A 152 11.89 -2.45 -4.20
C LEU A 152 12.95 -2.48 -5.32
N SER A 153 12.75 -3.32 -6.33
CA SER A 153 13.59 -3.39 -7.52
C SER A 153 13.56 -2.10 -8.33
N ALA A 154 12.37 -1.54 -8.56
CA ALA A 154 12.19 -0.27 -9.26
C ALA A 154 12.81 0.92 -8.51
N GLN A 155 12.71 0.95 -7.17
CA GLN A 155 13.40 1.95 -6.34
C GLN A 155 14.92 1.84 -6.49
N THR A 156 15.47 0.63 -6.34
CA THR A 156 16.92 0.36 -6.41
C THR A 156 17.49 0.72 -7.79
N ALA A 157 16.83 0.32 -8.88
CA ALA A 157 17.24 0.70 -10.24
C ALA A 157 17.16 2.23 -10.46
N GLY A 158 16.15 2.89 -9.89
CA GLY A 158 16.00 4.34 -9.92
C GLY A 158 17.02 5.10 -9.05
N GLU A 159 17.70 4.45 -8.11
CA GLU A 159 18.82 5.02 -7.36
C GLU A 159 20.13 4.87 -8.12
N LEU A 160 20.44 3.66 -8.62
CA LEU A 160 21.62 3.38 -9.44
C LEU A 160 21.71 4.31 -10.66
N LEU A 161 20.60 4.52 -11.38
CA LEU A 161 20.56 5.45 -12.53
C LEU A 161 20.86 6.92 -12.15
N ARG A 162 20.64 7.32 -10.90
CA ARG A 162 20.97 8.68 -10.40
C ARG A 162 22.42 8.78 -9.93
N GLU A 163 23.00 7.68 -9.45
CA GLU A 163 24.43 7.59 -9.14
C GLU A 163 25.28 7.61 -10.42
N ASP A 164 24.92 6.77 -11.40
CA ASP A 164 25.56 6.70 -12.71
C ASP A 164 25.54 8.06 -13.46
N ALA A 165 24.43 8.81 -13.33
CA ALA A 165 24.32 10.17 -13.84
C ALA A 165 25.18 11.19 -13.07
N ARG A 166 25.39 11.01 -11.76
CA ARG A 166 26.26 11.87 -10.95
C ARG A 166 27.74 11.63 -11.25
N GLU A 167 28.17 10.38 -11.37
CA GLU A 167 29.57 10.06 -11.68
C GLU A 167 30.00 10.67 -13.03
N ARG A 168 29.17 10.52 -14.07
CA ARG A 168 29.38 11.11 -15.40
C ARG A 168 29.44 12.65 -15.41
N HIS A 169 28.95 13.31 -14.36
CA HIS A 169 29.02 14.75 -14.14
C HIS A 169 30.06 15.17 -13.10
N THR A 170 31.11 14.36 -12.88
CA THR A 170 32.30 14.75 -12.10
C THR A 170 33.35 15.40 -13.01
N PRO A 171 33.41 16.73 -13.15
CA PRO A 171 34.53 17.37 -13.86
C PRO A 171 35.82 17.12 -13.10
N LEU A 172 36.83 16.58 -13.79
CA LEU A 172 38.20 16.49 -13.29
C LEU A 172 38.72 17.91 -13.03
N SER A 173 38.66 18.36 -11.78
CA SER A 173 39.18 19.67 -11.35
C SER A 173 40.72 19.64 -11.27
N HIS A 174 41.34 19.40 -12.42
CA HIS A 174 42.79 19.40 -12.55
C HIS A 174 43.29 20.85 -12.65
N LYS A 175 43.55 21.41 -11.48
CA LYS A 175 44.12 22.74 -11.27
C LYS A 175 45.33 23.01 -12.18
N ILE A 176 45.15 23.87 -13.18
CA ILE A 176 46.22 24.56 -13.92
C ILE A 176 45.81 26.05 -13.98
N GLU A 177 46.80 26.93 -13.90
CA GLU A 177 46.61 28.35 -13.60
C GLU A 177 46.46 29.21 -14.87
N SER A 178 45.62 30.26 -14.79
CA SER A 178 45.54 31.37 -15.75
C SER A 178 46.85 32.22 -15.72
N PRO A 179 47.10 33.19 -16.64
CA PRO A 179 46.18 33.77 -17.64
C PRO A 179 46.76 34.05 -19.05
N HIS A 180 45.89 34.29 -20.05
CA HIS A 180 45.91 35.53 -20.85
C HIS A 180 44.68 35.69 -21.79
N ASP A 181 44.42 36.96 -22.13
CA ASP A 181 43.64 37.51 -23.27
C ASP A 181 42.14 37.19 -23.43
N ALA A 182 41.51 37.96 -24.32
CA ALA A 182 40.06 38.18 -24.46
C ALA A 182 39.67 38.36 -25.95
N GLU A 183 38.37 38.58 -26.20
CA GLU A 183 37.75 38.78 -27.53
C GLU A 183 37.71 37.46 -28.36
N ASP A 184 36.66 37.06 -29.09
CA ASP A 184 35.37 37.66 -29.48
C ASP A 184 34.38 36.52 -29.91
N SER A 185 33.06 36.74 -29.75
CA SER A 185 31.93 36.07 -30.48
C SER A 185 31.77 34.53 -30.47
N ALA A 186 30.62 33.92 -30.81
CA ALA A 186 29.20 34.29 -30.64
C ALA A 186 28.30 33.06 -30.95
N GLU A 187 27.31 32.74 -30.09
CA GLU A 187 26.15 31.83 -30.32
C GLU A 187 26.49 30.33 -30.62
N THR A 188 25.61 29.30 -30.49
CA THR A 188 24.15 29.24 -30.28
C THR A 188 23.71 27.93 -29.56
N GLY A 189 22.71 28.00 -28.66
CA GLY A 189 21.83 26.89 -28.22
C GLY A 189 22.43 25.75 -27.36
N ASP A 190 21.68 24.80 -26.82
CA ASP A 190 20.21 24.64 -26.64
C ASP A 190 20.00 23.34 -25.79
N ARG A 191 19.19 23.21 -24.71
CA ARG A 191 18.33 24.10 -23.89
C ARG A 191 18.23 23.55 -22.46
N SER A 192 17.81 24.38 -21.50
CA SER A 192 16.75 24.01 -20.55
C SER A 192 16.02 25.27 -20.04
N THR A 193 14.69 25.30 -20.11
CA THR A 193 13.90 26.53 -19.97
C THR A 193 13.70 26.93 -18.50
N ASN A 194 14.58 27.78 -18.00
CA ASN A 194 14.43 28.44 -16.71
C ASN A 194 13.36 29.56 -16.81
N VAL A 195 12.10 29.17 -17.00
CA VAL A 195 10.95 30.07 -16.94
C VAL A 195 10.85 30.55 -15.50
N PRO A 196 10.91 31.87 -15.23
CA PRO A 196 10.58 32.38 -13.91
C PRO A 196 9.12 32.05 -13.66
N ALA A 197 8.85 31.13 -12.72
CA ALA A 197 7.50 30.88 -12.25
C ALA A 197 7.04 32.15 -11.52
N VAL A 198 6.33 33.02 -12.24
CA VAL A 198 5.78 34.25 -11.68
C VAL A 198 4.72 33.85 -10.68
N LEU A 199 5.08 33.93 -9.39
CA LEU A 199 4.17 33.65 -8.29
C LEU A 199 2.94 34.56 -8.40
N PRO A 200 1.72 34.02 -8.21
CA PRO A 200 0.50 34.82 -8.19
C PRO A 200 0.63 36.00 -7.20
N GLU A 201 0.10 37.17 -7.57
CA GLU A 201 0.20 38.37 -6.76
C GLU A 201 -0.31 38.12 -5.33
N GLY A 202 0.56 38.35 -4.34
CA GLY A 202 0.28 38.12 -2.91
C GLY A 202 0.79 36.79 -2.34
N ILE A 203 1.42 35.90 -3.12
CA ILE A 203 2.08 34.70 -2.59
C ILE A 203 3.57 34.98 -2.34
N GLU A 204 3.95 35.09 -1.06
CA GLU A 204 5.34 35.20 -0.60
C GLU A 204 5.88 33.83 -0.15
N ILE A 205 7.02 33.40 -0.70
CA ILE A 205 7.73 32.18 -0.30
C ILE A 205 8.95 32.55 0.54
N PHE A 206 8.91 32.18 1.81
CA PHE A 206 10.04 32.23 2.73
C PHE A 206 10.92 31.00 2.54
N GLN A 207 12.21 31.20 2.29
CA GLN A 207 13.19 30.12 2.20
C GLN A 207 14.13 30.17 3.42
N ALA A 208 14.30 29.03 4.08
CA ALA A 208 15.25 28.87 5.18
C ALA A 208 16.69 28.72 4.68
N GLU A 209 17.66 28.92 5.57
CA GLU A 209 19.07 28.65 5.26
C GLU A 209 19.31 27.14 4.99
N PRO A 210 20.19 26.76 4.04
CA PRO A 210 20.45 25.36 3.73
C PRO A 210 21.14 24.62 4.88
N ILE A 211 20.51 23.55 5.38
CA ILE A 211 21.11 22.63 6.35
C ILE A 211 21.86 21.54 5.59
N ILE A 212 23.15 21.34 5.87
CA ILE A 212 23.96 20.30 5.23
C ILE A 212 24.14 19.11 6.18
N ASP A 213 23.74 17.92 5.74
CA ASP A 213 24.08 16.64 6.40
C ASP A 213 24.57 15.62 5.37
N ARG A 214 25.64 14.87 5.69
CA ARG A 214 26.19 13.77 4.87
C ARG A 214 26.30 14.04 3.35
N LYS A 215 26.71 15.26 2.97
CA LYS A 215 26.79 15.79 1.58
C LYS A 215 25.45 16.15 0.90
N SER A 216 24.31 15.92 1.55
CA SER A 216 23.00 16.44 1.14
C SER A 216 22.78 17.85 1.70
N ALA A 217 22.04 18.68 0.96
CA ALA A 217 21.62 20.00 1.42
C ALA A 217 20.08 20.08 1.44
N PHE A 218 19.52 20.38 2.61
CA PHE A 218 18.09 20.47 2.86
C PHE A 218 17.69 21.94 2.98
N VAL A 219 16.71 22.37 2.19
CA VAL A 219 16.25 23.76 2.13
C VAL A 219 14.75 23.80 2.40
N GLY A 220 14.37 24.34 3.56
CA GLY A 220 12.96 24.59 3.87
C GLY A 220 12.38 25.71 3.01
N ARG A 221 11.20 25.50 2.45
CA ARG A 221 10.37 26.54 1.81
C ARG A 221 8.99 26.53 2.43
N ALA A 222 8.47 27.71 2.77
CA ALA A 222 7.15 27.89 3.34
C ALA A 222 6.48 29.12 2.72
N CYS A 223 5.16 29.11 2.60
CA CYS A 223 4.36 30.25 2.17
C CYS A 223 3.08 30.35 2.99
N ARG A 224 2.45 31.52 3.04
CA ARG A 224 1.25 31.74 3.84
C ARG A 224 -0.03 31.67 3.00
N ILE A 225 -0.50 30.44 2.79
CA ILE A 225 -1.84 30.18 2.23
C ILE A 225 -2.89 30.91 3.09
N SER A 226 -3.76 31.67 2.44
CA SER A 226 -4.84 32.44 3.05
C SER A 226 -6.23 32.00 2.55
N ASP A 227 -6.30 31.27 1.43
CA ASP A 227 -7.52 30.64 0.89
C ASP A 227 -7.18 29.22 0.37
N PRO A 228 -7.99 28.17 0.60
CA PRO A 228 -7.71 26.80 0.16
C PRO A 228 -7.50 26.63 -1.35
N SER A 229 -8.06 27.51 -2.19
CA SER A 229 -7.85 27.48 -3.65
C SER A 229 -6.38 27.72 -4.06
N GLN A 230 -5.60 28.41 -3.22
CA GLN A 230 -4.19 28.71 -3.48
C GLN A 230 -3.29 27.47 -3.45
N PHE A 231 -3.74 26.35 -2.85
CA PHE A 231 -2.98 25.10 -2.79
C PHE A 231 -2.63 24.52 -4.17
N TRP A 232 -3.41 24.81 -5.20
CA TRP A 232 -3.21 24.31 -6.57
C TRP A 232 -2.31 25.20 -7.45
N LEU A 233 -1.67 26.23 -6.85
CA LEU A 233 -0.85 27.23 -7.56
C LEU A 233 0.61 27.29 -7.08
N ILE A 234 1.05 26.31 -6.28
CA ILE A 234 2.33 26.29 -5.53
C ILE A 234 3.04 24.95 -5.78
#